data_AF-A0A924A6D2-F1
#
_entry.id   AF-A0A924A6D2-F1
#
_cell.length_a   1.000
_cell.length_b   1.000
_cell.length_c   1.000
_cell.angle_alpha   90.00
_cell.angle_beta   90.00
_cell.angle_gamma   90.00
#
_symmetry.space_group_name_H-M   'P 1'
#
loop_
_entity.id
_entity.type
_entity.pdbx_description
1 polymer ?
#
loop_
_entity_poly.entity_id
_entity_poly.type
_entity_poly.pdbx_seq_one_letter_code
_entity_poly.pdbx_strand_id
1 'polypeptide(L)'
;MSELSLDKEMNFEVTARFIAKGSDGPVTGDAYTVRLFDEDLFDSDFIGESGLDANGYSVISFNHSTFGDLANLETFPDLYFTVYKNGEVIFKSKVMEDVDFTVIEQYKKGEGDVIDLGTFLIDA
;
A
#
# COMPACT_ATOMS: atom_id res chain seq x y z
N MET A 1 14.52 -21.09 -22.45
CA MET A 1 15.36 -21.60 -21.35
C MET A 1 15.97 -20.36 -20.70
N SER A 2 15.17 -19.51 -20.07
CA SER A 2 14.54 -19.67 -18.74
C SER A 2 15.57 -19.46 -17.63
N GLU A 3 15.83 -18.20 -17.29
CA GLU A 3 16.28 -17.82 -15.95
C GLU A 3 15.23 -16.86 -15.37
N LEU A 4 14.04 -17.41 -15.11
CA LEU A 4 13.15 -16.83 -14.11
C LEU A 4 13.82 -17.15 -12.77
N SER A 5 14.61 -16.20 -12.25
CA SER A 5 14.98 -16.22 -10.83
C SER A 5 13.66 -16.12 -10.08
N LEU A 6 13.18 -17.26 -9.58
CA LEU A 6 12.15 -17.29 -8.57
C LEU A 6 12.84 -16.77 -7.30
N ASP A 7 12.92 -15.45 -7.16
CA ASP A 7 13.25 -14.85 -5.88
C ASP A 7 12.19 -15.36 -4.90
N LYS A 8 12.66 -16.26 -4.04
CA LYS A 8 11.85 -17.09 -3.16
C LYS A 8 11.47 -16.30 -1.90
N GLU A 9 11.20 -15.03 -2.08
CA GLU A 9 10.74 -14.14 -1.04
C GLU A 9 9.34 -13.67 -1.41
N MET A 10 8.44 -13.73 -0.44
CA MET A 10 7.04 -13.44 -0.65
C MET A 10 6.87 -11.93 -0.78
N ASN A 11 6.50 -11.48 -1.98
CA ASN A 11 6.21 -10.08 -2.26
C ASN A 11 4.72 -9.85 -2.03
N PHE A 12 4.40 -8.97 -1.08
CA PHE A 12 3.08 -8.39 -0.92
C PHE A 12 3.00 -7.15 -1.79
N GLU A 13 1.83 -6.92 -2.36
CA GLU A 13 1.52 -5.72 -3.10
C GLU A 13 0.24 -5.12 -2.54
N VAL A 14 0.32 -3.89 -2.04
CA VAL A 14 -0.84 -3.14 -1.60
C VAL A 14 -1.21 -2.14 -2.67
N THR A 15 -2.48 -2.17 -3.08
CA THR A 15 -3.04 -1.28 -4.09
C THR A 15 -4.17 -0.45 -3.50
N ALA A 16 -4.26 0.80 -3.94
CA ALA A 16 -5.36 1.69 -3.60
C ALA A 16 -5.62 2.64 -4.77
N ARG A 17 -6.90 2.92 -5.06
CA ARG A 17 -7.29 3.83 -6.14
C ARG A 17 -7.77 5.17 -5.59
N PHE A 18 -7.41 6.25 -6.25
CA PHE A 18 -7.74 7.61 -5.84
C PHE A 18 -8.49 8.34 -6.94
N ILE A 19 -9.62 8.94 -6.57
CA ILE A 19 -10.45 9.76 -7.45
C ILE A 19 -10.69 11.15 -6.85
N ALA A 20 -10.76 12.16 -7.71
CA ALA A 20 -10.88 13.56 -7.31
C ALA A 20 -12.34 13.92 -7.00
N LYS A 21 -12.58 14.47 -5.81
CA LYS A 21 -13.91 14.94 -5.39
C LYS A 21 -14.49 15.95 -6.38
N GLY A 22 -15.73 15.71 -6.80
CA GLY A 22 -16.48 16.62 -7.69
C GLY A 22 -16.29 16.36 -9.18
N SER A 23 -15.24 15.62 -9.59
CA SER A 23 -15.09 15.15 -10.98
C SER A 23 -15.19 13.63 -11.11
N ASP A 24 -14.97 12.89 -10.01
CA ASP A 24 -14.84 11.43 -9.95
C ASP A 24 -13.78 10.86 -10.92
N GLY A 25 -12.93 11.73 -11.46
CA GLY A 25 -11.81 11.38 -12.33
C GLY A 25 -10.62 10.85 -11.52
N PRO A 26 -9.73 10.06 -12.14
CA PRO A 26 -8.54 9.55 -11.47
C PRO A 26 -7.61 10.69 -11.05
N VAL A 27 -7.08 10.61 -9.84
CA VAL A 27 -5.99 11.50 -9.40
C VAL A 27 -4.69 10.98 -10.00
N THR A 28 -3.99 11.80 -10.75
CA THR A 28 -2.79 11.38 -11.51
C THR A 28 -1.74 12.49 -11.53
N GLY A 29 -0.50 12.12 -11.85
CA GLY A 29 0.62 13.05 -12.09
C GLY A 29 1.68 13.04 -10.99
N ASP A 30 2.86 13.51 -11.36
CA ASP A 30 4.10 13.40 -10.55
C ASP A 30 4.09 14.22 -9.25
N ALA A 31 3.10 15.10 -9.10
CA ALA A 31 2.91 15.87 -7.87
C ALA A 31 2.40 15.01 -6.71
N TYR A 32 1.83 13.83 -6.99
CA TYR A 32 1.18 12.98 -6.01
C TYR A 32 2.07 11.82 -5.59
N THR A 33 2.13 11.57 -4.28
CA THR A 33 2.81 10.42 -3.69
C THR A 33 1.94 9.82 -2.61
N VAL A 34 1.79 8.51 -2.61
CA VAL A 34 1.07 7.76 -1.59
C VAL A 34 2.09 7.05 -0.72
N ARG A 35 1.95 7.18 0.60
CA ARG A 35 2.78 6.48 1.59
C ARG A 35 1.93 5.56 2.42
N LEU A 36 2.38 4.33 2.60
CA LEU A 36 1.76 3.30 3.45
C LEU A 36 2.52 3.22 4.78
N PHE A 37 1.75 3.11 5.85
CA PHE A 37 2.23 3.00 7.22
C PHE A 37 1.52 1.87 7.96
N ASP A 38 2.20 1.34 8.96
CA ASP A 38 1.61 0.59 10.07
C ASP A 38 1.44 1.53 11.28
N GLU A 39 0.29 1.52 11.93
CA GLU A 39 0.03 2.35 13.12
C GLU A 39 0.23 1.55 14.40
N ASP A 40 1.34 1.76 15.10
CA ASP A 40 1.48 1.28 16.49
C ASP A 40 1.00 2.33 17.49
N LEU A 41 0.78 1.89 18.74
CA LEU A 41 0.36 2.73 19.87
C LEU A 41 1.27 3.94 20.16
N PHE A 42 2.53 3.92 19.72
CA PHE A 42 3.51 4.95 20.05
C PHE A 42 4.18 5.62 18.83
N ASP A 43 4.41 4.89 17.74
CA ASP A 43 5.01 5.41 16.51
C ASP A 43 4.37 4.72 15.29
N SER A 44 4.26 5.41 14.16
CA SER A 44 3.84 4.75 12.91
C SER A 44 5.05 4.37 12.08
N ASP A 45 5.11 3.11 11.68
CA ASP A 45 6.20 2.57 10.88
C ASP A 45 5.93 2.78 9.39
N PHE A 46 6.91 3.34 8.68
CA PHE A 46 6.83 3.55 7.23
C PHE A 46 7.13 2.24 6.50
N ILE A 47 6.18 1.78 5.68
CA ILE A 47 6.31 0.54 4.91
C ILE A 47 6.86 0.82 3.52
N GLY A 48 6.32 1.84 2.84
CA GLY A 48 6.68 2.14 1.46
C GLY A 48 5.91 3.30 0.85
N GLU A 49 6.32 3.72 -0.34
CA GLU A 49 5.66 4.79 -1.08
C GLU A 49 5.58 4.49 -2.57
N SER A 50 4.58 5.07 -3.24
CA SER A 50 4.46 5.02 -4.69
C SER A 50 3.78 6.25 -5.26
N GLY A 51 3.98 6.50 -6.55
CA GLY A 51 3.20 7.50 -7.29
C GLY A 51 1.83 6.96 -7.69
N LEU A 52 1.05 7.78 -8.39
CA LEU A 52 -0.23 7.38 -8.97
C LEU A 52 -0.10 7.13 -10.47
N ASP A 53 -0.61 5.99 -10.95
CA ASP A 53 -0.67 5.68 -12.37
C ASP A 53 -1.74 6.50 -13.11
N ALA A 54 -1.88 6.28 -14.42
CA ALA A 54 -2.86 6.99 -15.26
C ALA A 54 -4.34 6.72 -14.88
N ASN A 55 -4.60 5.69 -14.08
CA ASN A 55 -5.93 5.29 -13.62
C ASN A 55 -6.17 5.67 -12.14
N GLY A 56 -5.19 6.32 -11.50
CA GLY A 56 -5.21 6.74 -10.11
C GLY A 56 -4.88 5.65 -9.12
N TYR A 57 -4.23 4.56 -9.54
CA TYR A 57 -3.77 3.50 -8.66
C TYR A 57 -2.38 3.81 -8.09
N SER A 58 -2.26 3.65 -6.77
CA SER A 58 -1.01 3.46 -6.05
C SER A 58 -0.72 1.97 -5.97
N VAL A 59 0.54 1.58 -6.18
CA VAL A 59 1.01 0.20 -6.05
C VAL A 59 2.28 0.19 -5.22
N ILE A 60 2.20 -0.38 -4.00
CA ILE A 60 3.30 -0.44 -3.05
C ILE A 60 3.64 -1.89 -2.81
N SER A 61 4.80 -2.33 -3.30
CA SER A 61 5.29 -3.69 -3.10
C SER A 61 6.32 -3.75 -1.97
N PHE A 62 6.17 -4.71 -1.07
CA PHE A 62 7.10 -4.95 0.04
C PHE A 62 7.25 -6.44 0.30
N ASN A 63 8.31 -6.82 1.01
CA ASN A 63 8.66 -8.21 1.25
C ASN A 63 8.57 -8.54 2.73
N HIS A 64 8.35 -9.82 3.03
CA HIS A 64 8.47 -10.31 4.40
C HIS A 64 9.85 -10.00 5.03
N SER A 65 10.94 -10.06 4.25
CA SER A 65 12.29 -9.74 4.70
C SER A 65 12.50 -8.26 5.05
N THR A 66 11.70 -7.35 4.49
CA THR A 66 11.66 -5.94 4.89
C THR A 66 11.20 -5.79 6.34
N PHE A 67 10.48 -6.77 6.89
CA PHE A 67 10.06 -6.79 8.28
C PHE A 67 11.15 -7.18 9.29
N GLY A 68 12.35 -7.57 8.82
CA GLY A 68 13.47 -7.93 9.71
C GLY A 68 14.00 -6.75 10.54
N ASP A 69 13.90 -5.53 10.01
CA ASP A 69 14.20 -4.28 10.73
C ASP A 69 12.92 -3.64 11.34
N LEU A 70 11.75 -3.95 10.79
CA LEU A 70 10.42 -3.60 11.34
C LEU A 70 9.88 -4.75 12.22
N ALA A 71 10.70 -5.23 13.16
CA ALA A 71 10.45 -6.43 13.98
C ALA A 71 9.20 -6.36 14.88
N ASN A 72 8.38 -5.32 14.74
CA ASN A 72 7.16 -5.07 15.49
C ASN A 72 5.88 -5.13 14.66
N LEU A 73 5.92 -5.25 13.32
CA LEU A 73 4.67 -5.46 12.57
C LEU A 73 4.00 -6.71 13.14
N GLU A 74 2.88 -6.47 13.80
CA GLU A 74 2.11 -7.51 14.47
C GLU A 74 1.66 -8.53 13.41
N THR A 75 1.24 -9.73 13.85
CA THR A 75 0.72 -10.74 12.92
C THR A 75 -0.45 -10.20 12.06
N PHE A 76 -1.09 -9.13 12.55
CA PHE A 76 -2.17 -8.39 11.92
C PHE A 76 -1.89 -6.89 12.05
N PRO A 77 -1.27 -6.23 11.07
CA PRO A 77 -0.93 -4.81 11.22
C PRO A 77 -2.11 -3.87 10.97
N ASP A 78 -1.98 -2.67 11.51
CA ASP A 78 -2.94 -1.60 11.47
C ASP A 78 -2.58 -0.61 10.36
N LEU A 79 -2.97 -0.94 9.13
CA LEU A 79 -2.51 -0.20 7.96
C LEU A 79 -3.27 1.11 7.74
N TYR A 80 -2.54 2.17 7.41
CA TYR A 80 -3.13 3.38 6.83
C TYR A 80 -2.22 3.97 5.76
N PHE A 81 -2.78 4.83 4.92
CA PHE A 81 -2.00 5.58 3.95
C PHE A 81 -2.27 7.06 4.00
N THR A 82 -1.29 7.82 3.53
CA THR A 82 -1.40 9.26 3.32
C THR A 82 -1.10 9.60 1.87
N VAL A 83 -1.84 10.55 1.32
CA VAL A 83 -1.60 11.10 -0.01
C VAL A 83 -1.00 12.47 0.15
N TYR A 84 0.16 12.65 -0.46
CA TYR A 84 0.87 13.92 -0.56
C TYR A 84 0.64 14.54 -1.92
N LYS A 85 0.55 15.87 -1.96
CA LYS A 85 0.63 16.68 -3.17
C LYS A 85 1.73 17.72 -2.97
N ASN A 86 2.78 17.70 -3.79
CA ASN A 86 3.94 18.58 -3.65
C ASN A 86 4.56 18.58 -2.24
N GLY A 87 4.56 17.42 -1.57
CA GLY A 87 5.09 17.27 -0.21
C GLY A 87 4.13 17.64 0.94
N GLU A 88 2.93 18.13 0.65
CA GLU A 88 1.90 18.40 1.67
C GLU A 88 0.86 17.28 1.72
N VAL A 89 0.48 16.85 2.93
CA VAL A 89 -0.57 15.82 3.10
C VAL A 89 -1.93 16.41 2.73
N ILE A 90 -2.59 15.82 1.74
CA ILE A 90 -3.95 16.18 1.30
C ILE A 90 -5.01 15.16 1.74
N PHE A 91 -4.59 13.96 2.12
CA PHE A 91 -5.49 12.91 2.59
C PHE A 91 -4.77 11.96 3.56
N LYS A 92 -5.46 11.53 4.61
CA LYS A 92 -5.10 10.38 5.45
C LYS A 92 -6.29 9.44 5.49
N SER A 93 -6.08 8.15 5.19
CA SER A 93 -7.13 7.15 5.28
C SER A 93 -7.56 6.92 6.73
N LYS A 94 -8.67 6.22 6.92
CA LYS A 94 -8.88 5.52 8.18
C LYS A 94 -7.85 4.40 8.30
N VAL A 95 -7.53 4.05 9.53
CA VAL A 95 -6.71 2.89 9.86
C VAL A 95 -7.56 1.66 9.64
N MET A 96 -6.98 0.70 8.94
CA MET A 96 -7.54 -0.61 8.67
C MET A 96 -6.90 -1.53 9.69
N GLU A 97 -7.64 -1.79 10.77
CA GLU A 97 -7.14 -2.54 11.92
C GLU A 97 -7.05 -4.05 11.62
N ASP A 98 -6.08 -4.73 12.24
CA ASP A 98 -5.90 -6.18 12.22
C ASP A 98 -5.92 -6.79 10.78
N VAL A 99 -5.12 -6.25 9.86
CA VAL A 99 -5.11 -6.75 8.47
C VAL A 99 -4.55 -8.17 8.39
N ASP A 100 -5.43 -9.14 8.16
CA ASP A 100 -5.06 -10.56 8.01
C ASP A 100 -4.49 -10.91 6.64
N PHE A 101 -3.17 -10.83 6.52
CA PHE A 101 -2.46 -11.29 5.34
C PHE A 101 -2.53 -12.82 5.15
N THR A 102 -2.74 -13.61 6.20
CA THR A 102 -2.78 -15.09 6.13
C THR A 102 -4.08 -15.62 5.50
N VAL A 103 -5.19 -14.88 5.62
CA VAL A 103 -6.42 -15.17 4.87
C VAL A 103 -6.23 -14.88 3.38
N ILE A 104 -5.35 -13.92 3.04
CA ILE A 104 -4.99 -13.60 1.66
C ILE A 104 -4.02 -14.64 1.09
N GLU A 105 -3.07 -15.16 1.89
CA GLU A 105 -2.17 -16.26 1.52
C GLU A 105 -2.92 -17.52 1.03
N GLN A 106 -4.15 -17.74 1.51
CA GLN A 106 -4.99 -18.87 1.07
C GLN A 106 -5.51 -18.71 -0.36
N TYR A 107 -5.39 -17.51 -0.96
CA TYR A 107 -6.01 -17.13 -2.21
C TYR A 107 -5.11 -17.05 -3.44
N LYS A 108 -3.84 -17.51 -3.41
CA LYS A 108 -3.12 -18.16 -4.54
C LYS A 108 -1.62 -18.31 -4.26
N LYS A 109 -1.20 -19.56 -4.12
CA LYS A 109 0.23 -19.93 -4.13
C LYS A 109 0.79 -19.78 -5.56
N GLY A 110 1.44 -18.66 -5.89
CA GLY A 110 2.22 -18.58 -7.14
C GLY A 110 2.74 -17.22 -7.64
N GLU A 111 2.10 -16.08 -7.35
CA GLU A 111 2.40 -14.83 -8.09
C GLU A 111 2.54 -13.56 -7.22
N GLY A 112 2.57 -13.69 -5.88
CA GLY A 112 2.55 -12.55 -4.96
C GLY A 112 1.12 -12.21 -4.53
N ASP A 113 0.95 -11.73 -3.31
CA ASP A 113 -0.36 -11.44 -2.73
C ASP A 113 -0.71 -9.97 -2.95
N VAL A 114 -1.75 -9.71 -3.74
CA VAL A 114 -2.25 -8.35 -4.01
C VAL A 114 -3.41 -8.05 -3.07
N ILE A 115 -3.30 -6.93 -2.37
CA ILE A 115 -4.24 -6.42 -1.38
C ILE A 115 -4.82 -5.13 -1.93
N ASP A 116 -6.08 -5.18 -2.36
CA ASP A 116 -6.82 -3.99 -2.80
C ASP A 116 -7.53 -3.35 -1.61
N LEU A 117 -7.04 -2.18 -1.18
CA LEU A 117 -7.64 -1.39 -0.11
C LEU A 117 -8.88 -0.61 -0.57
N GLY A 118 -9.18 -0.63 -1.87
CA GLY A 118 -10.36 -0.04 -2.47
C GLY A 118 -10.12 1.32 -3.13
N THR A 119 -11.22 2.04 -3.35
CA THR A 119 -11.22 3.35 -4.03
C THR A 119 -11.59 4.48 -3.06
N PHE A 120 -10.79 5.54 -3.06
CA PHE A 120 -10.88 6.66 -2.15
C PHE A 120 -11.13 7.97 -2.89
N LEU A 121 -12.04 8.77 -2.35
CA LEU A 121 -12.38 10.10 -2.84
C LEU A 121 -11.57 11.14 -2.07
N ILE A 122 -10.73 11.91 -2.76
CA ILE A 122 -9.83 12.88 -2.13
C ILE A 122 -9.99 14.29 -2.72
N ASP A 123 -9.63 15.31 -1.94
CA ASP A 123 -9.59 16.70 -2.40
C ASP A 123 -8.27 16.94 -3.15
N ALA A 124 -8.32 16.70 -4.47
CA ALA A 124 -7.16 16.65 -5.37
C ALA A 124 -6.67 18.02 -5.85
#